data_AF-A0AAD7ZN13-F1
#
_entry.id   AF-A0AAD7ZN13-F1
#
_cell.length_a   1.000
_cell.length_b   1.000
_cell.length_c   1.000
_cell.angle_alpha   90.00
_cell.angle_beta   90.00
_cell.angle_gamma   90.00
#
_symmetry.space_group_name_H-M   'P 1'
#
loop_
_entity.id
_entity.type
_entity.pdbx_description
1 polymer ?
#
loop_
_entity_poly.entity_id
_entity_poly.type
_entity_poly.pdbx_seq_one_letter_code
_entity_poly.pdbx_strand_id
1 'polypeptide(L)' 'MRKINGEEYKEYSLKTMWNVTAKMIQEKYFIEHQRDFNPFVDQEFNDARQARNAKRKILQNMLEKRKVSAVAFKSDEYEK' A
#
# COMPACT_ATOMS: atom_id res chain seq x y z
N MET A 1 1.85 -11.11 3.14
CA MET A 1 0.72 -11.85 3.73
C MET A 1 0.31 -12.97 2.80
N ARG A 2 0.11 -14.18 3.34
CA ARG A 2 -0.38 -15.35 2.60
C ARG A 2 -1.75 -15.74 3.13
N LYS A 3 -2.61 -16.25 2.25
CA LYS A 3 -3.87 -16.89 2.63
C LYS A 3 -3.58 -18.19 3.39
N ILE A 4 -4.61 -18.74 4.04
CA ILE A 4 -4.55 -20.05 4.70
C ILE A 4 -4.15 -21.18 3.73
N ASN A 5 -4.49 -21.04 2.45
CA ASN A 5 -4.10 -21.98 1.39
C ASN A 5 -2.67 -21.76 0.85
N GLY A 6 -1.88 -20.86 1.46
CA GLY A 6 -0.49 -20.58 1.07
C GLY A 6 -0.32 -19.59 -0.09
N GLU A 7 -1.39 -19.20 -0.79
CA GLU A 7 -1.32 -18.24 -1.90
C GLU A 7 -1.02 -16.81 -1.42
N GLU A 8 -0.27 -16.04 -2.21
CA GLU A 8 -0.10 -14.61 -1.95
C GLU A 8 -1.40 -13.84 -2.24
N TYR A 9 -1.78 -12.93 -1.33
CA TYR A 9 -2.87 -11.99 -1.62
C TYR A 9 -2.49 -11.05 -2.76
N LYS A 10 -3.46 -10.72 -3.62
CA LYS A 10 -3.30 -9.67 -4.64
C LYS A 10 -2.92 -8.36 -3.95
N GLU A 11 -1.96 -7.63 -4.52
CA GLU A 11 -1.46 -6.37 -3.97
C GLU A 11 -2.59 -5.36 -3.72
N TYR A 12 -3.56 -5.28 -4.64
CA TYR A 12 -4.73 -4.42 -4.49
C TYR A 12 -5.51 -4.74 -3.22
N SER A 13 -5.80 -6.02 -2.96
CA SER A 13 -6.53 -6.45 -1.77
C SER A 13 -5.79 -6.09 -0.49
N LEU A 14 -4.46 -6.27 -0.46
CA LEU A 14 -3.63 -5.88 0.68
C LEU A 14 -3.67 -4.37 0.92
N LYS A 15 -3.53 -3.56 -0.13
CA LYS A 15 -3.60 -2.10 -0.03
C LYS A 15 -4.97 -1.65 0.50
N THR A 16 -6.06 -2.24 -0.01
CA THR A 16 -7.42 -1.89 0.43
C THR A 16 -7.62 -2.23 1.90
N MET A 17 -7.26 -3.44 2.34
CA MET A 17 -7.36 -3.82 3.75
C MET A 17 -6.56 -2.87 4.64
N TRP A 18 -5.32 -2.55 4.26
CA TRP A 18 -4.48 -1.65 5.04
C TRP A 18 -5.07 -0.24 5.18
N ASN A 19 -5.61 0.32 4.10
CA ASN A 19 -6.23 1.63 4.11
C ASN A 19 -7.53 1.65 4.95
N VAL A 20 -8.35 0.62 4.82
CA VAL A 20 -9.59 0.48 5.60
C VAL A 20 -9.27 0.37 7.09
N THR A 21 -8.33 -0.51 7.45
CA THR A 21 -7.91 -0.67 8.85
C THR A 21 -7.33 0.62 9.42
N ALA A 22 -6.50 1.33 8.66
CA ALA A 22 -5.97 2.63 9.08
C ALA A 22 -7.12 3.62 9.36
N LYS A 23 -8.13 3.70 8.49
CA LYS A 23 -9.29 4.57 8.70
C LYS A 23 -10.11 4.20 9.93
N MET A 24 -10.36 2.91 10.15
CA MET A 24 -11.06 2.45 11.34
C MET A 24 -10.31 2.82 12.63
N ILE A 25 -8.97 2.75 12.62
CA ILE A 25 -8.15 3.16 13.76
C ILE A 25 -8.25 4.67 13.98
N GLN A 26 -8.19 5.48 12.91
CA GLN A 26 -8.38 6.93 13.02
C GLN A 26 -9.73 7.28 13.66
N GLU A 27 -10.80 6.67 13.15
CA GLU A 27 -12.16 6.89 13.68
C GLU A 27 -12.27 6.47 15.14
N LYS A 28 -11.72 5.30 15.50
CA LYS A 28 -11.70 4.82 16.88
C LYS A 28 -10.99 5.78 17.82
N TYR A 29 -9.78 6.23 17.47
CA TYR A 29 -9.02 7.18 18.28
C TYR A 29 -9.70 8.53 18.42
N PHE A 30 -10.35 8.99 17.36
CA PHE A 30 -11.12 10.23 17.40
C PHE A 30 -12.33 10.10 18.34
N ILE A 31 -13.10 9.02 18.23
CA ILE A 31 -14.30 8.79 19.05
C ILE A 31 -13.93 8.58 20.53
N GLU A 32 -12.93 7.75 20.82
CA GLU A 32 -12.60 7.34 22.19
C GLU A 32 -11.71 8.35 22.93
N HIS A 33 -10.90 9.13 22.21
CA HIS A 33 -9.89 9.99 22.82
C HIS A 33 -9.93 11.45 22.34
N GLN A 34 -10.82 11.81 21.40
CA GLN A 34 -10.84 13.12 20.73
C GLN A 34 -9.47 13.54 20.20
N ARG A 35 -8.72 12.57 19.67
CA ARG A 35 -7.40 12.80 19.09
C ARG A 35 -7.43 12.57 17.59
N ASP A 36 -6.98 13.59 16.87
CA ASP A 36 -6.65 13.45 15.45
C ASP A 36 -5.34 12.68 15.32
N PHE A 37 -5.48 11.38 15.08
CA PHE A 37 -4.36 10.48 14.82
C PHE A 37 -4.21 10.25 13.32
N ASN A 38 -2.99 10.42 12.81
CA ASN A 38 -2.67 10.11 11.43
C ASN A 38 -1.67 8.93 11.35
N PRO A 39 -2.16 7.69 11.13
CA PRO A 39 -1.33 6.49 11.06
C PRO A 39 -0.37 6.52 9.86
N PHE A 40 -0.60 7.38 8.86
CA PHE A 40 0.22 7.44 7.66
C PHE A 40 1.50 8.27 7.83
N VAL A 41 1.62 9.03 8.91
CA VAL A 41 2.84 9.78 9.27
C VAL A 41 3.73 8.99 10.22
N ASP A 42 3.21 7.88 10.74
CA ASP A 42 3.96 6.98 11.61
C ASP A 42 5.14 6.35 10.83
N GLN A 43 6.30 6.27 11.48
CA GLN A 43 7.52 5.78 10.87
C GLN A 43 7.38 4.32 10.41
N GLU A 44 6.72 3.46 11.20
CA GLU A 44 6.50 2.06 10.84
C GLU A 44 5.60 1.94 9.61
N PHE A 45 4.60 2.81 9.51
CA PHE A 45 3.69 2.84 8.36
C PHE A 45 4.43 3.30 7.09
N ASN A 46 5.32 4.28 7.21
CA ASN A 46 6.15 4.75 6.11
C ASN A 46 7.09 3.64 5.62
N ASP A 47 7.75 2.94 6.54
CA ASP A 47 8.67 1.84 6.21
C ASP A 47 7.92 0.68 5.52
N ALA A 48 6.75 0.29 6.03
CA ALA A 48 5.91 -0.72 5.39
C ALA A 48 5.45 -0.30 3.97
N ARG A 49 5.13 0.99 3.79
CA ARG A 49 4.75 1.56 2.49
C ARG A 49 5.93 1.56 1.52
N GLN A 50 7.12 1.90 1.98
CA GLN A 50 8.35 1.88 1.18
C GLN A 50 8.71 0.46 0.76
N ALA A 51 8.64 -0.53 1.66
CA ALA A 51 8.87 -1.94 1.35
C ALA A 51 7.90 -2.46 0.28
N ARG A 52 6.60 -2.10 0.37
CA ARG A 52 5.62 -2.43 -0.67
C ARG A 52 5.97 -1.78 -2.02
N ASN A 53 6.35 -0.50 -2.02
CA ASN A 53 6.72 0.21 -3.23
C ASN A 53 7.99 -0.39 -3.88
N ALA A 54 8.97 -0.80 -3.09
CA ALA A 54 10.16 -1.50 -3.58
C ALA A 54 9.79 -2.84 -4.24
N LYS A 55 8.94 -3.67 -3.58
CA LYS A 55 8.44 -4.92 -4.17
C LYS A 55 7.68 -4.66 -5.48
N ARG A 56 6.87 -3.60 -5.54
CA ARG A 56 6.15 -3.21 -6.76
C ARG A 56 7.09 -2.81 -7.89
N LYS A 57 8.12 -2.00 -7.62
CA LYS A 57 9.14 -1.63 -8.63
C LYS A 57 9.84 -2.86 -9.20
N ILE A 58 10.20 -3.82 -8.35
CA ILE A 58 10.80 -5.10 -8.77
C ILE A 58 9.84 -5.87 -9.69
N LEU A 59 8.56 -6.00 -9.30
CA LEU A 59 7.56 -6.68 -10.11
C LEU A 59 7.26 -5.97 -11.44
N GLN A 60 7.34 -4.65 -11.50
CA GLN A 60 7.19 -3.87 -12.74
C GLN A 60 8.36 -4.06 -13.72
N ASN A 61 9.54 -4.41 -13.21
CA ASN A 61 10.70 -4.73 -14.05
C ASN A 61 10.62 -6.14 -14.65
N MET A 62 9.79 -7.04 -14.10
CA MET A 62 9.58 -8.38 -14.65
C MET A 62 8.57 -8.34 -15.82
N LEU A 63 9.03 -8.66 -17.03
CA LEU A 63 8.23 -8.63 -18.26
C LEU A 63 6.98 -9.55 -18.17
N GLU A 64 7.10 -10.73 -17.57
CA GLU A 64 6.01 -11.70 -17.40
C GLU A 64 4.90 -11.26 -16.44
N LYS A 65 5.20 -10.31 -15.55
CA LYS A 65 4.25 -9.79 -14.54
C LYS A 65 3.70 -8.41 -14.91
N ARG A 66 4.20 -7.79 -15.99
CA ARG A 66 3.58 -6.59 -16.56
C ARG A 66 2.20 -6.98 -17.09
N LYS A 67 1.16 -6.35 -16.56
CA LYS A 67 -0.12 -6.29 -17.28
C LYS A 67 0.18 -5.62 -18.62
N VAL A 68 -0.11 -6.31 -19.72
CA VAL A 68 -0.05 -5.75 -21.08
C VAL A 68 -1.19 -4.73 -21.22
N SER A 69 -1.10 -3.59 -20.54
CA SER A 69 -1.78 -2.35 -20.89
C SER A 69 -1.32 -1.21 -20.00
N ALA A 70 -1.35 -0.03 -20.61
CA ALA A 70 -0.89 1.27 -20.14
C ALA A 70 0.64 1.46 -20.18
N VAL A 71 1.04 2.26 -21.16
CA VAL A 71 2.32 2.97 -21.26
C VAL A 71 2.82 3.34 -19.86
N ALA A 72 4.02 2.88 -19.52
CA ALA A 72 4.65 3.25 -18.26
C ALA A 72 4.91 4.76 -18.26
N PHE A 73 4.37 5.49 -17.29
CA PHE A 73 4.71 6.89 -17.08
C PHE A 73 6.23 7.00 -16.86
N LYS A 74 6.87 7.95 -17.57
CA LYS A 74 8.29 8.23 -17.43
C LYS A 74 8.54 8.93 -16.09
N SER A 75 9.77 8.84 -15.57
CA SER A 75 10.21 9.45 -14.31
C SER A 75 9.73 10.90 -14.13
N ASP A 76 9.68 11.63 -15.22
CA ASP A 76 9.42 13.07 -15.29
C ASP A 76 7.93 13.40 -15.09
N GLU A 77 7.04 12.42 -15.15
CA GLU A 77 5.60 12.58 -15.00
C GLU A 77 5.13 12.37 -13.55
N TYR A 78 6.04 12.00 -12.63
CA TYR A 78 5.74 11.74 -11.23
C TYR A 78 5.90 12.98 -10.33
N GLU A 79 6.51 14.06 -10.82
CA GLU A 79 6.83 15.29 -10.06
C GLU A 79 5.87 16.47 -10.31
N LYS A 80 4.67 16.23 -10.82
CA LYS A 80 3.62 17.28 -10.93
C LYS A 80 2.54 17.14 -9.88
#